data_AF-A0A1M7TZN7-F1
#
_entry.id   AF-A0A1M7TZN7-F1
#
_cell.length_a   1.000
_cell.length_b   1.000
_cell.length_c   1.000
_cell.angle_alpha   90.00
_cell.angle_beta   90.00
_cell.angle_gamma   90.00
#
_symmetry.space_group_name_H-M   'P 1'
#
loop_
_entity.id
_entity.type
_entity.pdbx_description
1 polymer ?
#
loop_
_entity_poly.entity_id
_entity_poly.type
_entity_poly.pdbx_seq_one_letter_code
_entity_poly.pdbx_strand_id
1 'polypeptide(L)'
;MKILEHSESHIVKMQDGSAWQIFPGDIDQTLAWLPTTELRLFEINDDVATHALINADDGTRVRVRQLGDKWPESKAKKILSRG
;
A
#
# COMPACT_ATOMS: atom_id res chain seq x y z
N MET A 1 -1.09 -13.67 -0.92
CA MET A 1 0.35 -13.49 -0.59
C MET A 1 0.44 -12.97 0.83
N LYS A 2 1.48 -13.28 1.62
CA LYS A 2 1.59 -12.79 3.00
C LYS A 2 2.66 -11.71 3.15
N ILE A 3 2.58 -10.98 4.26
CA ILE A 3 3.57 -9.99 4.66
C ILE A 3 4.81 -10.70 5.19
N LEU A 4 5.97 -10.36 4.65
CA LEU A 4 7.27 -10.82 5.15
C LEU A 4 7.78 -9.87 6.25
N GLU A 5 7.66 -8.56 6.03
CA GLU A 5 8.16 -7.53 6.93
C GLU A 5 7.41 -6.21 6.72
N HIS A 6 7.15 -5.50 7.83
CA HIS A 6 6.57 -4.16 7.86
C HIS A 6 7.47 -3.25 8.74
N SER A 7 8.69 -2.97 8.24
CA SER A 7 9.76 -2.31 9.02
C SER A 7 9.62 -0.80 9.16
N GLU A 8 8.93 -0.16 8.22
CA GLU A 8 8.62 1.26 8.23
C GLU A 8 7.12 1.36 7.97
N SER A 9 6.35 2.18 8.70
CA SER A 9 4.87 2.20 8.65
C SER A 9 4.25 2.41 7.27
N HIS A 10 5.08 2.67 6.26
CA HIS A 10 4.72 2.92 4.88
C HIS A 10 5.34 1.92 3.89
N ILE A 11 6.03 0.85 4.33
CA ILE A 11 6.66 -0.15 3.44
C ILE A 11 6.26 -1.56 3.84
N VAL A 12 5.71 -2.30 2.88
CA VAL A 12 5.39 -3.72 3.02
C VAL A 12 6.30 -4.53 2.10
N LYS A 13 7.08 -5.44 2.69
CA LYS A 13 7.80 -6.48 1.94
C LYS A 13 6.95 -7.73 1.91
N MET A 14 6.80 -8.29 0.72
CA MET A 14 5.98 -9.47 0.45
C MET A 14 6.86 -10.72 0.40
N GLN A 15 6.25 -11.89 0.63
CA GLN A 15 6.96 -13.17 0.61
C GLN A 15 7.57 -13.55 -0.75
N ASP A 16 7.07 -12.99 -1.86
CA ASP A 16 7.62 -13.18 -3.20
C ASP A 16 8.87 -12.31 -3.46
N GLY A 17 9.31 -11.53 -2.47
CA GLY A 17 10.43 -10.61 -2.57
C GLY A 17 10.07 -9.23 -3.12
N SER A 18 8.81 -8.99 -3.50
CA SER A 18 8.35 -7.66 -3.91
C SER A 18 8.24 -6.72 -2.71
N ALA A 19 8.48 -5.43 -2.93
CA ALA A 19 8.39 -4.41 -1.89
C ALA A 19 7.57 -3.23 -2.41
N TRP A 20 6.66 -2.75 -1.56
CA TRP A 20 5.65 -1.77 -1.91
C TRP A 20 5.65 -0.64 -0.90
N GLN A 21 5.63 0.59 -1.39
CA GLN A 21 5.39 1.77 -0.58
C GLN A 21 3.88 2.09 -0.56
N ILE A 22 3.34 2.23 0.64
CA ILE A 22 1.94 2.55 0.92
C ILE A 22 1.73 4.05 0.71
N PHE A 23 0.61 4.41 0.08
CA PHE A 23 0.22 5.80 -0.05
C PHE A 23 0.02 6.42 1.35
N PRO A 24 0.58 7.61 1.65
CA PRO A 24 0.57 8.15 3.01
C PRO A 24 -0.81 8.28 3.65
N GLY A 25 -1.86 8.52 2.86
CA GLY A 25 -3.24 8.66 3.34
C GLY A 25 -3.95 7.33 3.64
N ASP A 26 -3.29 6.19 3.42
CA ASP A 26 -3.84 4.86 3.69
C ASP A 26 -3.07 4.13 4.83
N ILE A 27 -2.10 4.79 5.47
CA ILE A 27 -1.23 4.18 6.50
C ILE A 27 -2.03 3.71 7.72
N ASP A 28 -3.06 4.43 8.14
CA ASP A 28 -3.89 4.04 9.28
C ASP A 28 -4.62 2.70 9.04
N GLN A 29 -4.95 2.40 7.79
CA GLN A 29 -5.61 1.15 7.41
C GLN A 29 -4.69 -0.07 7.52
N THR A 30 -3.37 0.12 7.51
CA THR A 30 -2.40 -0.98 7.64
C THR A 30 -2.04 -1.29 9.09
N LEU A 31 -2.50 -0.48 10.06
CA LEU A 31 -2.22 -0.70 11.48
C LEU A 31 -2.78 -2.01 12.02
N ALA A 32 -3.86 -2.52 11.41
CA ALA A 32 -4.47 -3.81 11.78
C ALA A 32 -3.79 -5.02 11.10
N TRP A 33 -2.85 -4.80 10.19
CA TRP A 33 -2.23 -5.88 9.45
C TRP A 33 -1.19 -6.62 10.30
N LEU A 34 -1.30 -7.95 10.29
CA LEU A 34 -0.38 -8.86 10.96
C LEU A 34 0.53 -9.51 9.91
N PRO A 35 1.70 -10.05 10.31
CA PRO A 35 2.54 -10.84 9.39
C PRO A 35 1.79 -12.00 8.71
N THR A 36 0.75 -12.52 9.37
CA THR A 36 -0.11 -13.59 8.84
C THR A 36 -1.19 -13.12 7.88
N THR A 37 -1.45 -11.81 7.80
CA THR A 37 -2.49 -11.23 6.93
C THR A 37 -2.21 -11.59 5.49
N GLU A 38 -3.25 -12.10 4.82
CA GLU A 38 -3.18 -12.41 3.41
C GLU A 38 -3.59 -11.20 2.58
N LEU A 39 -2.67 -10.71 1.76
CA LEU A 39 -2.88 -9.62 0.83
C LEU A 39 -2.92 -10.13 -0.61
N ARG A 40 -3.77 -9.50 -1.41
CA ARG A 40 -3.83 -9.65 -2.87
C ARG A 40 -3.42 -8.34 -3.52
N LEU A 41 -2.51 -8.42 -4.48
CA LEU A 41 -2.04 -7.26 -5.25
C LEU A 41 -2.82 -7.18 -6.56
N PHE A 42 -3.23 -5.98 -6.93
CA PHE A 42 -3.91 -5.71 -8.20
C PHE A 42 -3.34 -4.46 -8.85
N GLU A 43 -3.12 -4.52 -10.16
CA GLU A 43 -2.95 -3.30 -10.97
C GLU A 43 -4.26 -2.52 -10.98
N ILE A 44 -4.17 -1.20 -10.82
CA ILE A 44 -5.32 -0.31 -10.81
C ILE A 44 -5.08 0.86 -11.76
N ASN A 45 -6.16 1.38 -12.34
CA ASN A 45 -6.12 2.65 -13.06
C ASN A 45 -6.42 3.79 -12.08
N ASP A 46 -5.40 4.26 -11.37
CA ASP A 46 -5.50 5.34 -10.38
C ASP A 46 -4.56 6.50 -10.74
N ASP A 47 -4.96 7.71 -10.35
CA ASP A 47 -4.23 8.95 -10.67
C ASP A 47 -2.89 9.09 -9.94
N VAL A 48 -2.73 8.39 -8.81
CA VAL A 48 -1.53 8.46 -7.94
C VAL A 48 -0.83 7.13 -7.75
N ALA A 49 -1.56 6.03 -7.68
CA ALA A 49 -1.04 4.70 -7.44
C ALA A 49 -1.06 3.83 -8.70
N THR A 50 -0.15 2.87 -8.76
CA THR A 50 -0.12 1.90 -9.87
C THR A 50 -0.82 0.60 -9.47
N HIS A 51 -0.83 0.28 -8.18
CA HIS A 51 -1.41 -0.94 -7.65
C HIS A 51 -2.20 -0.69 -6.36
N ALA A 52 -2.97 -1.69 -5.97
CA ALA A 52 -3.58 -1.79 -4.65
C ALA A 52 -3.23 -3.12 -3.98
N LEU A 53 -2.99 -3.08 -2.67
CA LEU A 53 -3.00 -4.24 -1.81
C LEU A 53 -4.38 -4.33 -1.15
N ILE A 54 -5.00 -5.51 -1.23
CA ILE A 54 -6.31 -5.79 -0.63
C ILE A 54 -6.16 -6.90 0.39
N ASN A 55 -6.52 -6.62 1.64
CA ASN A 55 -6.61 -7.62 2.69
C ASN A 55 -7.73 -8.62 2.36
N ALA A 56 -7.40 -9.90 2.32
CA ALA A 56 -8.34 -10.96 1.99
C ALA A 56 -9.36 -11.22 3.10
N ASP A 57 -9.01 -10.91 4.36
CA ASP A 57 -9.87 -11.15 5.53
C ASP A 57 -11.00 -10.12 5.65
N ASP A 58 -10.67 -8.83 5.54
CA ASP A 58 -11.62 -7.72 5.79
C ASP A 58 -11.92 -6.85 4.55
N GLY A 59 -11.22 -7.07 3.43
CA GLY A 59 -11.41 -6.32 2.20
C GLY A 59 -10.78 -4.92 2.18
N THR A 60 -10.05 -4.54 3.24
CA THR A 60 -9.34 -3.26 3.34
C THR A 60 -8.40 -3.09 2.17
N ARG A 61 -8.45 -1.93 1.52
CA ARG A 61 -7.71 -1.65 0.29
C ARG A 61 -6.81 -0.44 0.49
N VAL A 62 -5.52 -0.63 0.28
CA VAL A 62 -4.54 0.46 0.31
C VAL A 62 -3.87 0.63 -1.04
N ARG A 63 -3.62 1.89 -1.40
CA ARG A 63 -2.92 2.27 -2.63
C ARG A 63 -1.42 2.10 -2.44
N VAL A 64 -0.76 1.53 -3.45
CA VAL A 64 0.68 1.30 -3.40
C VAL A 64 1.38 1.61 -4.71
N ARG A 65 2.70 1.83 -4.61
CA ARG A 65 3.63 1.84 -5.73
C ARG A 65 4.82 0.94 -5.40
N GLN A 66 5.56 0.53 -6.41
CA GLN A 66 6.77 -0.26 -6.18
C GLN A 66 7.77 0.57 -5.36
N LEU A 67 8.50 -0.07 -4.44
CA LEU A 67 9.49 0.64 -3.63
C LEU A 67 10.55 1.28 -4.55
N GLY A 68 10.79 2.58 -4.37
CA GLY A 68 11.69 3.39 -5.20
C GLY A 68 10.99 4.25 -6.26
N ASP A 69 9.73 3.96 -6.59
CA ASP A 69 8.92 4.85 -7.43
C ASP A 69 8.63 6.18 -6.74
N LYS A 70 8.46 7.24 -7.53
CA LYS A 70 8.02 8.53 -6.98
C LYS A 70 6.51 8.66 -7.02
N TRP A 71 5.95 9.22 -5.94
CA TRP A 71 4.57 9.70 -5.95
C TRP A 71 4.45 10.93 -6.87
N PRO A 72 3.36 11.06 -7.64
CA PRO A 72 3.06 12.29 -8.36
C PRO A 72 2.67 13.38 -7.35
N GLU A 73 3.66 14.14 -6.87
CA GLU A 73 3.57 15.03 -5.72
C GLU A 73 2.35 15.96 -5.74
N SER A 74 2.09 16.64 -6.86
CA SER A 74 0.96 17.58 -6.97
C SER A 74 -0.38 16.89 -6.79
N LYS A 75 -0.54 15.68 -7.32
CA LYS A 75 -1.78 14.89 -7.17
C LYS A 75 -1.88 14.30 -5.77
N ALA A 76 -0.79 13.74 -5.25
CA ALA A 76 -0.72 13.20 -3.89
C ALA A 76 -1.05 14.27 -2.84
N LYS A 77 -0.41 15.44 -2.91
CA LYS A 77 -0.70 16.58 -2.02
C LYS A 77 -2.16 17.01 -2.08
N LYS A 78 -2.74 17.09 -3.28
CA LYS A 78 -4.16 17.46 -3.46
C LYS A 78 -5.12 16.45 -2.83
N ILE A 79 -4.78 15.16 -2.84
CA ILE A 79 -5.57 14.12 -2.17
C ILE A 79 -5.41 14.24 -0.65
N LEU A 80 -4.19 14.35 -0.16
CA LEU A 80 -3.89 14.43 1.27
C LEU A 80 -4.45 15.69 1.93
N SER A 81 -4.54 16.81 1.22
CA SER A 81 -5.11 18.06 1.73
C SER A 81 -6.64 18.07 1.83
N ARG A 82 -7.31 16.98 1.42
CA ARG A 82 -8.78 16.85 1.44
C ARG A 82 -9.28 15.95 2.58
N GLY A 83 -8.38 15.28 3.30
CA GLY A 83 -8.66 14.54 4.52
C GLY A 83 -8.29 15.37 5.74
#